data_AF-A0A8E2F1H0-F1
#
_entry.id   AF-A0A8E2F1H0-F1
#
_cell.length_a   1.000
_cell.length_b   1.000
_cell.length_c   1.000
_cell.angle_alpha   90.00
_cell.angle_beta   90.00
_cell.angle_gamma   90.00
#
_symmetry.space_group_name_H-M   'P 1'
#
loop_
_entity.id
_entity.type
_entity.pdbx_description
1 polymer ?
#
loop_
_entity_poly.entity_id
_entity_poly.type
_entity_poly.pdbx_seq_one_letter_code
_entity_poly.pdbx_strand_id
1 'polypeptide(L)' 'MSLLGKKFPAPVAKPMAPFYVAGIVILYGINSFANVLANTDEYKNDPRNPNAKSTAPSDKH' A
#
# COMPACT_ATOMS: atom_id res chain seq x y z
N MET A 1 -26.13 28.23 -14.24
CA MET A 1 -25.04 28.24 -13.25
C MET A 1 -24.55 26.82 -13.06
N SER A 2 -23.24 26.58 -13.04
CA SER A 2 -22.67 25.24 -12.77
C SER A 2 -23.14 24.73 -11.40
N LEU A 3 -23.63 23.49 -11.33
CA LEU A 3 -24.09 22.81 -10.11
C LEU A 3 -23.01 22.72 -9.01
N LEU A 4 -21.74 22.92 -9.37
CA LEU A 4 -20.57 22.74 -8.49
C LEU A 4 -19.97 24.06 -8.00
N GLY A 5 -20.63 25.21 -8.25
CA GLY A 5 -20.07 26.53 -7.93
C GLY A 5 -18.84 26.87 -8.78
N LYS A 6 -18.19 28.00 -8.49
CA LYS A 6 -16.94 28.40 -9.17
C LYS A 6 -15.74 27.73 -8.48
N LYS A 7 -14.87 27.08 -9.26
CA LYS A 7 -13.59 26.54 -8.78
C LYS A 7 -12.52 27.64 -8.78
N PHE A 8 -11.92 27.89 -7.62
CA PHE A 8 -10.80 28.83 -7.47
C PHE A 8 -9.46 28.07 -7.44
N PRO A 9 -8.39 28.60 -8.07
CA PRO A 9 -7.10 27.94 -8.15
C PRO A 9 -6.25 28.16 -6.88
N ALA A 10 -6.66 27.56 -5.76
CA ALA A 10 -5.88 27.61 -4.53
C ALA A 10 -4.60 26.74 -4.65
N PRO A 11 -3.45 27.19 -4.11
CA PRO A 11 -2.21 26.42 -4.15
C PRO A 11 -2.23 25.28 -3.13
N VAL A 12 -2.71 24.10 -3.53
CA VAL A 12 -2.79 22.90 -2.66
C VAL A 12 -1.52 22.07 -2.71
N ALA A 13 -0.97 21.82 -3.91
CA ALA A 13 0.11 20.86 -4.10
C ALA A 13 1.40 21.22 -3.34
N LYS A 14 1.77 22.52 -3.31
CA LYS A 14 3.00 22.99 -2.68
C LYS A 14 3.01 22.83 -1.15
N PRO A 15 2.01 23.34 -0.39
CA PRO A 15 1.98 23.12 1.05
C PRO A 15 1.72 21.67 1.44
N MET A 16 1.03 20.90 0.59
CA MET A 16 0.74 19.50 0.87
C MET A 16 1.87 18.52 0.50
N ALA A 17 2.89 18.98 -0.24
CA ALA A 17 4.01 18.17 -0.69
C ALA A 17 4.65 17.27 0.39
N PRO A 18 5.02 17.75 1.59
CA PRO A 18 5.62 16.89 2.62
C PRO A 18 4.68 15.75 3.06
N PHE A 19 3.36 15.98 3.08
CA PHE A 19 2.39 14.95 3.45
C PHE A 19 2.23 13.89 2.35
N TYR A 20 2.25 14.29 1.08
CA TYR A 20 2.24 13.34 -0.02
C TYR A 20 3.51 12.47 -0.04
N VAL A 21 4.68 13.09 0.18
CA VAL A 21 5.95 12.36 0.28
C VAL A 21 5.91 11.38 1.45
N ALA A 22 5.50 11.83 2.64
CA ALA A 22 5.36 10.97 3.81
C ALA A 22 4.39 9.81 3.54
N GLY A 23 3.24 10.08 2.92
CA GLY A 23 2.26 9.05 2.56
C GLY A 23 2.85 7.98 1.65
N ILE A 24 3.64 8.36 0.65
CA ILE A 24 4.32 7.41 -0.25
C ILE A 24 5.35 6.58 0.51
N VAL A 25 6.17 7.20 1.36
CA VAL A 25 7.20 6.51 2.15
C VAL A 25 6.56 5.48 3.09
N ILE A 26 5.51 5.87 3.81
CA ILE A 26 4.81 4.99 4.75
C ILE A 26 4.09 3.87 4.01
N LEU A 27 3.44 4.17 2.88
CA LEU A 27 2.79 3.14 2.05
C LEU A 27 3.80 2.06 1.64
N TYR A 28 4.97 2.46 1.14
CA TYR A 28 6.02 1.52 0.75
C TYR A 28 6.55 0.72 1.95
N GLY A 29 6.79 1.39 3.08
CA GLY A 29 7.25 0.75 4.31
C GLY A 29 6.28 -0.31 4.84
N ILE A 30 5.00 0.04 4.97
CA ILE A 30 3.95 -0.87 5.46
C ILE A 30 3.74 -2.02 4.48
N ASN A 31 3.70 -1.74 3.17
CA ASN A 31 3.54 -2.81 2.17
C ASN A 31 4.67 -3.83 2.24
N SER A 32 5.92 -3.36 2.33
CA SER A 32 7.10 -4.22 2.44
C SER A 32 7.07 -5.03 3.74
N PHE A 33 6.75 -4.39 4.87
CA PHE A 33 6.71 -5.04 6.17
C PHE A 33 5.57 -6.06 6.29
N ALA A 34 4.39 -5.74 5.77
CA ALA A 34 3.26 -6.66 5.73
C ALA A 34 3.59 -7.94 4.95
N ASN A 35 4.33 -7.85 3.84
CA ASN A 35 4.80 -9.02 3.10
C ASN A 35 5.75 -9.89 3.94
N VAL A 36 6.64 -9.29 4.72
CA VAL A 36 7.54 -10.06 5.62
C VAL A 36 6.73 -10.79 6.69
N LEU A 37 5.83 -10.08 7.38
CA LEU A 37 5.01 -10.67 8.44
C LEU A 37 4.11 -11.78 7.94
N ALA A 38 3.53 -11.62 6.75
CA ALA A 38 2.69 -12.64 6.12
C ALA A 38 3.45 -13.94 5.81
N ASN A 39 4.78 -13.93 5.76
CA ASN A 39 5.59 -15.13 5.49
C ASN A 39 6.22 -15.74 6.76
N THR A 40 5.90 -15.22 7.95
CA THR A 40 6.33 -15.81 9.22
C THR A 40 5.68 -17.16 9.48
N ASP A 41 6.30 -17.98 10.33
CA ASP A 41 5.83 -19.35 10.61
C ASP A 41 4.38 -19.44 11.11
N GLU A 42 3.95 -18.43 11.88
CA GLU A 42 2.61 -18.32 12.42
C GLU A 42 1.55 -18.10 11.33
N TYR A 43 1.86 -17.26 10.33
CA TYR A 43 0.86 -16.76 9.37
C TYR A 43 1.01 -17.32 7.95
N LYS A 44 2.12 -17.98 7.62
CA LYS A 44 2.39 -18.49 6.26
C LYS A 44 1.36 -19.52 5.76
N ASN A 45 0.75 -20.27 6.69
CA ASN A 45 -0.23 -21.32 6.38
C ASN A 45 -1.68 -20.89 6.65
N ASP A 46 -1.93 -19.64 7.04
CA ASP A 46 -3.30 -19.15 7.23
C ASP A 46 -4.03 -19.13 5.87
N PRO A 47 -5.20 -19.79 5.71
CA PRO A 47 -5.96 -19.80 4.45
C PRO A 47 -6.44 -18.41 4.00
N ARG A 48 -6.44 -17.42 4.90
CA ARG A 48 -6.78 -16.02 4.61
C ARG A 48 -5.58 -15.23 4.09
N ASN A 49 -4.37 -15.73 4.28
CA ASN A 49 -3.17 -15.09 3.80
C ASN A 49 -3.14 -15.16 2.26
N PRO A 50 -3.13 -14.01 1.55
CA PRO A 50 -3.09 -14.01 0.09
C PRO A 50 -1.84 -14.71 -0.47
N ASN A 51 -0.75 -14.76 0.30
CA ASN A 51 0.50 -15.41 -0.10
C ASN A 51 0.41 -16.95 -0.03
N ALA A 52 -0.48 -17.52 0.79
CA ALA A 52 -0.63 -18.97 0.95
C ALA A 52 -1.13 -19.66 -0.34
N LYS A 53 -1.88 -18.93 -1.18
CA LYS A 53 -2.38 -19.40 -2.48
C LYS A 53 -1.34 -19.34 -3.59
N SER A 54 -0.21 -18.67 -3.37
CA SER A 54 0.90 -18.55 -4.33
C SER A 54 1.98 -19.61 -4.10
N THR A 55 1.61 -20.76 -3.54
CA THR A 55 2.41 -21.99 -3.58
C THR A 55 2.28 -22.65 -4.95
N ALA A 56 2.67 -21.92 -6.03
CA ALA A 56 3.25 -22.63 -7.17
C ALA A 56 4.48 -23.35 -6.62
N PRO A 57 4.68 -24.64 -6.94
CA PRO A 57 5.64 -25.48 -6.26
C PRO A 57 7.02 -24.84 -6.36
N SER A 58 7.61 -24.49 -5.21
CA SER A 58 9.01 -24.13 -5.12
C SER A 58 9.80 -25.27 -5.76
N ASP A 59 10.40 -24.96 -6.90
CA ASP A 59 11.14 -25.89 -7.71
C ASP A 59 12.17 -26.65 -6.88
N LYS A 60 12.27 -27.94 -7.23
CA LYS A 60 13.27 -28.88 -6.74
C LYS A 60 14.66 -28.34 -7.06
N HIS A 61 15.45 -28.01 -6.03
CA HIS A 61 16.90 -28.15 -6.07
C HIS A 61 17.45 -28.46 -4.69
#